data_AF-A0A6I5A0L0-F1
#
_entry.id   AF-A0A6I5A0L0-F1
#
_cell.length_a   1.000
_cell.length_b   1.000
_cell.length_c   1.000
_cell.angle_alpha   90.00
_cell.angle_beta   90.00
_cell.angle_gamma   90.00
#
_symmetry.space_group_name_H-M   'P 1'
#
loop_
_entity.id
_entity.type
_entity.pdbx_description
1 polymer ?
#
loop_
_entity_poly.entity_id
_entity_poly.type
_entity_poly.pdbx_seq_one_letter_code
_entity_poly.pdbx_strand_id
1 'polypeptide(L)'
;MKHFFKKRLYWLVPFLIVLASISLVFFQRIEAISKDPETNWSRKVEVGKTTINRSPYVQKKDNQYVITQFIDGDLKKTVWNHQFDQLETQTIEVPFGKWDPFFYQDEFLAFFNGEEIVDKQKKVISKADTFYPTANTFFYTYNQQVYRYNPKTKETSSLLDVPKGYSIIPIKQSANNTPPIYFKRTKGNKVDVIAYQHGDEGYKRIATKSAQFPPSQQVEDVLVSTTNEKIGLFILASVSTGNQKTLYPYIAEANLNGSEVDLNETQLNDPHSGGGLREPSEFSATYRNNTFHILFKASGKTDRSNFTNRSFNVYELAYQDKNAQVERRSHSYRLIFHPTYIDNQTVIWNEIADPYKLFIASSNPEVVNKANGYTFDDALIAFGDTMSMLFKGLVTVVLTSHWFIWPLGFFAALFLIFRKLTDEDPHWVFYGGVGIYLAAALLLKSHFFIPSFNSTAPAYFSFTGSSYFYIIFFALLAYLCVKLTSDEWSSVLKATYFIGVHILFMICILGPYVIFF
;
A
#
# COMPACT_ATOMS: atom_id res chain seq x y z
N MET A 1 -7.17 40.73 -31.91
CA MET A 1 -7.03 40.01 -30.62
C MET A 1 -8.03 40.45 -29.54
N LYS A 2 -8.08 41.72 -29.11
CA LYS A 2 -9.03 42.20 -28.07
C LYS A 2 -10.51 41.86 -28.33
N HIS A 3 -10.96 41.96 -29.59
CA HIS A 3 -12.36 41.69 -29.94
C HIS A 3 -12.74 40.20 -29.91
N PHE A 4 -11.76 39.32 -30.19
CA PHE A 4 -11.90 37.86 -30.16
C PHE A 4 -12.00 37.33 -28.72
N PHE A 5 -11.21 37.89 -27.80
CA PHE A 5 -11.26 37.55 -26.36
C PHE A 5 -12.57 37.99 -25.70
N LYS A 6 -13.08 39.21 -26.00
CA LYS A 6 -14.36 39.68 -25.43
C LYS A 6 -15.55 38.81 -25.87
N LYS A 7 -15.60 38.35 -27.12
CA LYS A 7 -16.70 37.50 -27.63
C LYS A 7 -16.69 36.06 -27.11
N ARG A 8 -15.65 35.62 -26.39
CA ARG A 8 -15.55 34.25 -25.86
C ARG A 8 -15.40 34.20 -24.34
N LEU A 9 -15.48 35.35 -23.66
CA LEU A 9 -15.22 35.44 -22.22
C LEU A 9 -16.20 34.58 -21.39
N TYR A 10 -17.45 34.49 -21.83
CA TYR A 10 -18.48 33.64 -21.19
C TYR A 10 -18.19 32.13 -21.31
N TRP A 11 -17.37 31.68 -22.27
CA TRP A 11 -16.88 30.28 -22.26
C TRP A 11 -15.56 30.15 -21.51
N LEU A 12 -14.69 31.15 -21.66
CA LEU A 12 -13.34 31.12 -21.12
C LEU A 12 -13.31 31.19 -19.59
N VAL A 13 -14.18 31.98 -18.96
CA VAL A 13 -14.20 32.11 -17.49
C VAL A 13 -14.65 30.81 -16.80
N PRO A 14 -15.81 30.20 -17.14
CA PRO A 14 -16.16 28.89 -16.58
C PRO A 14 -15.11 27.82 -16.85
N PHE A 15 -14.53 27.81 -18.06
CA PHE A 15 -13.47 26.87 -18.42
C PHE A 15 -12.23 27.01 -17.52
N LEU A 16 -11.77 28.23 -17.26
CA LEU A 16 -10.63 28.48 -16.37
C LEU A 16 -10.93 28.05 -14.93
N ILE A 17 -12.16 28.29 -14.43
CA ILE A 17 -12.56 27.85 -13.08
C ILE A 17 -12.56 26.33 -13.00
N VAL A 18 -13.10 25.64 -14.01
CA VAL A 18 -13.07 24.17 -14.08
C VAL A 18 -11.63 23.66 -14.14
N LEU A 19 -10.78 24.23 -14.99
CA LEU A 19 -9.39 23.85 -15.11
C LEU A 19 -8.61 24.05 -13.79
N ALA A 20 -8.83 25.18 -13.11
CA ALA A 20 -8.25 25.45 -11.80
C ALA A 20 -8.73 24.44 -10.75
N SER A 21 -10.01 24.06 -10.78
CA SER A 21 -10.60 23.07 -9.87
C SER A 21 -10.00 21.68 -10.08
N ILE A 22 -9.91 21.23 -11.34
CA ILE A 22 -9.28 19.95 -11.69
C ILE A 22 -7.81 19.95 -11.27
N SER A 23 -7.11 21.06 -11.50
CA SER A 23 -5.70 21.22 -11.10
C SER A 23 -5.55 21.14 -9.58
N LEU A 24 -6.44 21.78 -8.81
CA LEU A 24 -6.44 21.71 -7.36
C LEU A 24 -6.63 20.27 -6.86
N VAL A 25 -7.61 19.54 -7.41
CA VAL A 25 -7.84 18.14 -7.06
C VAL A 25 -6.61 17.30 -7.41
N PHE A 26 -6.01 17.51 -8.58
CA PHE A 26 -4.79 16.83 -8.99
C PHE A 26 -3.63 17.08 -8.03
N PHE A 27 -3.39 18.33 -7.64
CA PHE A 27 -2.32 18.66 -6.67
C PHE A 27 -2.59 18.07 -5.28
N GLN A 28 -3.84 18.03 -4.84
CA GLN A 28 -4.18 17.34 -3.59
C GLN A 28 -3.94 15.83 -3.68
N ARG A 29 -4.24 15.22 -4.83
CA ARG A 29 -3.98 13.79 -5.04
C ARG A 29 -2.50 13.50 -5.10
N ILE A 30 -1.72 14.28 -5.87
CA ILE A 30 -0.28 14.04 -5.98
C ILE A 30 0.42 14.20 -4.63
N GLU A 31 0.00 15.15 -3.79
CA GLU A 31 0.51 15.31 -2.43
C GLU A 31 0.14 14.11 -1.54
N ALA A 32 -1.12 13.66 -1.57
CA ALA A 32 -1.56 12.49 -0.81
C ALA A 32 -0.82 11.20 -1.24
N ILE A 33 -0.60 11.03 -2.54
CA ILE A 33 0.18 9.93 -3.12
C ILE A 33 1.67 10.06 -2.80
N SER A 34 2.11 11.28 -2.52
CA SER A 34 3.51 11.58 -2.26
C SER A 34 3.86 11.75 -0.80
N LYS A 35 2.97 11.33 0.09
CA LYS A 35 3.22 11.35 1.52
C LYS A 35 4.14 10.22 1.93
N ASP A 36 5.10 10.53 2.80
CA ASP A 36 5.94 9.54 3.47
C ASP A 36 5.08 8.56 4.29
N PRO A 37 5.52 7.28 4.41
CA PRO A 37 4.78 6.31 5.20
C PRO A 37 4.77 6.67 6.70
N GLU A 38 5.89 7.17 7.22
CA GLU A 38 6.07 7.63 8.61
C GLU A 38 7.15 8.71 8.68
N THR A 39 7.24 9.39 9.83
CA THR A 39 8.27 10.40 10.08
C THR A 39 9.67 9.78 9.98
N ASN A 40 10.58 10.42 9.24
CA ASN A 40 11.95 9.95 9.00
C ASN A 40 12.05 8.62 8.22
N TRP A 41 11.00 8.22 7.50
CA TRP A 41 11.05 7.05 6.63
C TRP A 41 10.81 7.47 5.18
N SER A 42 11.67 7.01 4.28
CA SER A 42 11.61 7.43 2.88
C SER A 42 10.36 6.90 2.20
N ARG A 43 9.90 7.62 1.17
CA ARG A 43 9.03 7.03 0.14
C ARG A 43 9.73 5.86 -0.55
N LYS A 44 8.95 5.11 -1.32
CA LYS A 44 9.46 3.98 -2.08
C LYS A 44 10.43 4.44 -3.19
N VAL A 45 11.57 3.77 -3.31
CA VAL A 45 12.56 3.98 -4.39
C VAL A 45 12.67 2.71 -5.21
N GLU A 46 12.51 2.80 -6.54
CA GLU A 46 12.61 1.64 -7.44
C GLU A 46 14.07 1.21 -7.58
N VAL A 47 14.38 -0.04 -7.23
CA VAL A 47 15.75 -0.63 -7.29
C VAL A 47 15.83 -1.81 -8.26
N GLY A 48 14.84 -1.94 -9.14
CA GLY A 48 14.86 -2.85 -10.27
C GLY A 48 13.56 -3.64 -10.42
N LYS A 49 13.63 -4.75 -11.15
CA LYS A 49 12.46 -5.50 -11.61
C LYS A 49 12.71 -7.00 -11.58
N THR A 50 11.66 -7.80 -11.50
CA THR A 50 11.77 -9.27 -11.48
C THR A 50 10.53 -9.90 -12.11
N THR A 51 10.70 -10.98 -12.87
CA THR A 51 9.59 -11.76 -13.42
C THR A 51 9.09 -12.83 -12.45
N ILE A 52 9.74 -12.99 -11.29
CA ILE A 52 9.38 -13.98 -10.26
C ILE A 52 8.80 -13.30 -9.01
N ASN A 53 7.72 -13.87 -8.48
CA ASN A 53 7.14 -13.43 -7.22
C ASN A 53 7.81 -14.14 -6.03
N ARG A 54 9.04 -13.72 -5.69
CA ARG A 54 9.83 -14.25 -4.56
C ARG A 54 10.52 -13.13 -3.79
N SER A 55 10.90 -13.40 -2.54
CA SER A 55 11.73 -12.50 -1.75
C SER A 55 12.95 -12.03 -2.55
N PRO A 56 13.20 -10.71 -2.63
CA PRO A 56 14.39 -10.18 -3.25
C PRO A 56 15.67 -10.77 -2.65
N TYR A 57 16.60 -11.19 -3.49
CA TYR A 57 17.91 -11.64 -3.03
C TYR A 57 18.84 -10.43 -2.91
N VAL A 58 19.12 -10.03 -1.68
CA VAL A 58 19.94 -8.84 -1.38
C VAL A 58 21.13 -9.26 -0.53
N GLN A 59 22.34 -8.92 -0.94
CA GLN A 59 23.55 -9.10 -0.12
C GLN A 59 24.09 -7.72 0.26
N LYS A 60 24.54 -7.57 1.51
CA LYS A 60 25.30 -6.40 1.94
C LYS A 60 26.78 -6.77 1.95
N LYS A 61 27.60 -6.05 1.18
CA LYS A 61 29.05 -6.21 1.15
C LYS A 61 29.67 -4.84 1.41
N ASP A 62 30.31 -4.69 2.57
CA ASP A 62 30.87 -3.43 3.04
C ASP A 62 29.81 -2.29 3.04
N ASN A 63 30.02 -1.26 2.21
CA ASN A 63 29.11 -0.11 2.05
C ASN A 63 28.29 -0.17 0.74
N GLN A 64 28.09 -1.37 0.20
CA GLN A 64 27.36 -1.64 -1.03
C GLN A 64 26.26 -2.69 -0.82
N TYR A 65 25.21 -2.58 -1.61
CA TYR A 65 24.15 -3.57 -1.71
C TYR A 65 24.21 -4.26 -3.08
N VAL A 66 24.17 -5.58 -3.09
CA VAL A 66 24.08 -6.38 -4.31
C VAL A 66 22.70 -7.00 -4.38
N ILE A 67 21.90 -6.57 -5.34
CA ILE A 67 20.54 -7.09 -5.56
C ILE A 67 20.57 -7.99 -6.78
N THR A 68 20.14 -9.25 -6.62
CA THR A 68 20.03 -10.21 -7.72
C THR A 68 18.56 -10.47 -8.04
N GLN A 69 18.20 -10.27 -9.31
CA GLN A 69 16.83 -10.32 -9.82
C GLN A 69 16.75 -11.36 -10.94
N PHE A 70 15.60 -12.03 -11.10
CA PHE A 70 15.37 -12.92 -12.24
C PHE A 70 14.51 -12.18 -13.27
N ILE A 71 15.01 -12.00 -14.49
CA ILE A 71 14.37 -11.23 -15.55
C ILE A 71 14.53 -12.01 -16.85
N ASP A 72 13.41 -12.30 -17.52
CA ASP A 72 13.37 -12.90 -18.86
C ASP A 72 14.20 -14.19 -19.05
N GLY A 73 14.38 -14.98 -17.98
CA GLY A 73 15.15 -16.23 -18.01
C GLY A 73 16.57 -16.11 -17.45
N ASP A 74 17.05 -14.89 -17.21
CA ASP A 74 18.40 -14.61 -16.72
C ASP A 74 18.41 -14.03 -15.30
N LEU A 75 19.57 -14.12 -14.64
CA LEU A 75 19.82 -13.36 -13.42
C LEU A 75 20.47 -12.01 -13.74
N LYS A 76 19.84 -10.93 -13.30
CA LYS A 76 20.41 -9.58 -13.31
C LYS A 76 20.95 -9.24 -11.92
N LYS A 77 22.27 -9.14 -11.81
CA LYS A 77 22.98 -8.68 -10.62
C LYS A 77 23.23 -7.19 -10.73
N THR A 78 22.79 -6.41 -9.75
CA THR A 78 23.00 -4.96 -9.71
C THR A 78 23.66 -4.58 -8.40
N VAL A 79 24.75 -3.80 -8.49
CA VAL A 79 25.49 -3.27 -7.34
C VAL A 79 25.08 -1.82 -7.10
N TRP A 80 24.77 -1.50 -5.85
CA TRP A 80 24.27 -0.21 -5.40
C TRP A 80 25.17 0.35 -4.30
N ASN A 81 25.34 1.67 -4.23
CA ASN A 81 25.92 2.32 -3.06
C ASN A 81 24.89 2.43 -1.90
N HIS A 82 25.27 3.08 -0.80
CA HIS A 82 24.40 3.27 0.37
C HIS A 82 23.22 4.23 0.14
N GLN A 83 23.30 5.09 -0.87
CA GLN A 83 22.21 5.95 -1.37
C GLN A 83 21.33 5.27 -2.43
N PHE A 84 21.60 4.01 -2.75
CA PHE A 84 20.97 3.29 -3.85
C PHE A 84 21.13 3.98 -5.20
N ASP A 85 22.30 4.55 -5.49
CA ASP A 85 22.75 4.83 -6.85
C ASP A 85 23.36 3.58 -7.44
N GLN A 86 23.00 3.30 -8.69
CA GLN A 86 23.48 2.13 -9.41
C GLN A 86 24.96 2.32 -9.77
N LEU A 87 25.80 1.37 -9.36
CA LEU A 87 27.24 1.36 -9.65
C LEU A 87 27.55 0.43 -10.84
N GLU A 88 27.03 -0.79 -10.80
CA GLU A 88 27.34 -1.84 -11.77
C GLU A 88 26.12 -2.72 -12.03
N THR A 89 26.02 -3.28 -13.22
CA THR A 89 24.98 -4.25 -13.59
C THR A 89 25.58 -5.33 -14.49
N GLN A 90 25.31 -6.59 -14.14
CA GLN A 90 25.73 -7.76 -14.88
C GLN A 90 24.54 -8.68 -15.11
N THR A 91 24.39 -9.19 -16.33
CA THR A 91 23.42 -10.24 -16.67
C THR A 91 24.15 -11.58 -16.71
N ILE A 92 23.53 -12.60 -16.11
CA ILE A 92 24.08 -13.94 -15.94
C ILE A 92 23.05 -14.93 -16.45
N GLU A 93 23.40 -15.64 -17.52
CA GLU A 93 22.58 -16.73 -18.04
C GLU A 93 22.52 -17.89 -17.03
N VAL A 94 21.32 -18.42 -16.80
CA VAL A 94 21.08 -19.50 -15.85
C VAL A 94 20.36 -20.69 -16.47
N PRO A 95 20.69 -21.93 -16.04
CA PRO A 95 20.12 -23.15 -16.63
C PRO A 95 18.77 -23.57 -16.01
N PHE A 96 18.12 -22.69 -15.24
CA PHE A 96 16.94 -23.00 -14.44
C PHE A 96 15.79 -22.03 -14.68
N GLY A 97 14.58 -22.43 -14.31
CA GLY A 97 13.37 -21.65 -14.52
C GLY A 97 13.00 -20.77 -13.33
N LYS A 98 11.95 -19.96 -13.53
CA LYS A 98 11.38 -19.10 -12.48
C LYS A 98 10.91 -19.82 -11.21
N TRP A 99 10.74 -21.14 -11.27
CA TRP A 99 10.21 -21.97 -10.19
C TRP A 99 11.30 -22.64 -9.35
N ASP A 100 12.57 -22.50 -9.70
CA ASP A 100 13.66 -23.21 -9.02
C ASP A 100 14.31 -22.26 -8.00
N PRO A 101 14.24 -22.55 -6.67
CA PRO A 101 14.98 -21.77 -5.68
C PRO A 101 16.48 -21.80 -5.99
N PHE A 102 17.17 -20.66 -5.89
CA PHE A 102 18.59 -20.57 -6.23
C PHE A 102 19.40 -19.82 -5.18
N PHE A 103 20.70 -20.07 -5.19
CA PHE A 103 21.73 -19.35 -4.44
C PHE A 103 22.77 -18.87 -5.45
N TYR A 104 23.18 -17.60 -5.34
CA TYR A 104 24.20 -17.02 -6.20
C TYR A 104 25.16 -16.13 -5.40
N GLN A 105 26.44 -16.49 -5.37
CA GLN A 105 27.49 -15.69 -4.73
C GLN A 105 28.85 -15.95 -5.37
N ASP A 106 29.64 -14.90 -5.59
CA ASP A 106 31.02 -15.00 -6.09
C ASP A 106 31.16 -15.96 -7.28
N GLU A 107 30.26 -15.82 -8.27
CA GLU A 107 30.11 -16.67 -9.48
C GLU A 107 29.66 -18.12 -9.24
N PHE A 108 29.57 -18.56 -7.99
CA PHE A 108 28.96 -19.83 -7.63
C PHE A 108 27.44 -19.73 -7.71
N LEU A 109 26.83 -20.60 -8.52
CA LEU A 109 25.38 -20.70 -8.71
C LEU A 109 24.96 -22.13 -8.35
N ALA A 110 23.98 -22.24 -7.44
CA ALA A 110 23.31 -23.50 -7.13
C ALA A 110 21.80 -23.31 -7.16
N PHE A 111 21.06 -24.32 -7.61
CA PHE A 111 19.60 -24.29 -7.60
C PHE A 111 19.01 -25.63 -7.20
N PHE A 112 17.81 -25.59 -6.65
CA PHE A 112 17.07 -26.75 -6.21
C PHE A 112 16.00 -27.12 -7.24
N ASN A 113 16.08 -28.34 -7.78
CA ASN A 113 15.17 -28.83 -8.83
C ASN A 113 13.95 -29.61 -8.30
N GLY A 114 13.76 -29.64 -6.97
CA GLY A 114 12.69 -30.38 -6.29
C GLY A 114 13.16 -31.64 -5.55
N GLU A 115 14.31 -32.20 -5.90
CA GLU A 115 14.89 -33.39 -5.25
C GLU A 115 16.38 -33.23 -4.94
N GLU A 116 17.09 -32.44 -5.75
CA GLU A 116 18.53 -32.27 -5.71
C GLU A 116 18.92 -30.80 -5.83
N ILE A 117 20.03 -30.47 -5.20
CA ILE A 117 20.73 -29.21 -5.36
C ILE A 117 21.81 -29.44 -6.41
N VAL A 118 21.77 -28.65 -7.48
CA VAL A 118 22.65 -28.76 -8.64
C VAL A 118 23.35 -27.44 -8.92
N ASP A 119 24.56 -27.51 -9.48
CA ASP A 119 25.33 -26.32 -9.88
C ASP A 119 24.97 -25.80 -11.28
N LYS A 120 25.63 -24.72 -11.73
CA LYS A 120 25.45 -24.14 -13.07
C LYS A 120 25.67 -25.15 -14.21
N GLN A 121 26.53 -26.15 -14.01
CA GLN A 121 26.85 -27.18 -14.99
C GLN A 121 25.92 -28.41 -14.87
N LYS A 122 24.86 -28.32 -14.05
CA LYS A 122 23.92 -29.41 -13.75
C LYS A 122 24.57 -30.59 -13.03
N LYS A 123 25.70 -30.38 -12.36
CA LYS A 123 26.30 -31.39 -11.50
C LYS A 123 25.61 -31.38 -10.14
N VAL A 124 25.28 -32.57 -9.64
CA VAL A 124 24.65 -32.75 -8.32
C VAL A 124 25.64 -32.37 -7.22
N ILE A 125 25.24 -31.43 -6.37
CA ILE A 125 25.93 -31.04 -5.14
C ILE A 125 25.46 -31.94 -3.99
N SER A 126 24.14 -32.10 -3.83
CA SER A 126 23.53 -32.95 -2.81
C SER A 126 22.07 -33.26 -3.13
N LYS A 127 21.54 -34.34 -2.57
CA LYS A 127 20.09 -34.54 -2.43
C LYS A 127 19.54 -33.63 -1.33
N ALA A 128 18.30 -33.16 -1.47
CA ALA A 128 17.64 -32.29 -0.51
C ALA A 128 16.11 -32.41 -0.56
N ASP A 129 15.47 -32.33 0.59
CA ASP A 129 14.01 -32.21 0.72
C ASP A 129 13.57 -30.75 0.70
N THR A 130 14.39 -29.85 1.24
CA THR A 130 14.13 -28.40 1.29
C THR A 130 15.42 -27.60 1.09
N PHE A 131 15.31 -26.38 0.57
CA PHE A 131 16.45 -25.51 0.25
C PHE A 131 16.23 -24.09 0.78
N TYR A 132 17.18 -23.61 1.61
CA TYR A 132 17.16 -22.29 2.25
C TYR A 132 18.41 -21.50 1.85
N PRO A 133 18.35 -20.71 0.76
CA PRO A 133 19.45 -19.85 0.36
C PRO A 133 19.59 -18.68 1.34
N THR A 134 20.82 -18.35 1.72
CA THR A 134 21.13 -17.16 2.54
C THR A 134 22.11 -16.25 1.81
N ALA A 135 22.65 -15.22 2.47
CA ALA A 135 23.60 -14.28 1.86
C ALA A 135 24.89 -14.97 1.38
N ASN A 136 25.45 -15.84 2.22
CA ASN A 136 26.84 -16.30 2.08
C ASN A 136 27.01 -17.82 1.97
N THR A 137 25.90 -18.55 2.11
CA THR A 137 25.85 -20.01 2.19
C THR A 137 24.40 -20.43 1.90
N PHE A 138 24.14 -21.72 1.73
CA PHE A 138 22.78 -22.23 1.81
C PHE A 138 22.69 -23.40 2.79
N PHE A 139 21.50 -23.54 3.35
CA PHE A 139 21.12 -24.65 4.22
C PHE A 139 20.10 -25.50 3.49
N TYR A 140 20.05 -26.78 3.83
CA TYR A 140 19.06 -27.69 3.27
C TYR A 140 18.78 -28.81 4.26
N THR A 141 17.61 -29.44 4.11
CA THR A 141 17.30 -30.66 4.86
C THR A 141 17.38 -31.87 3.96
N TYR A 142 17.88 -32.98 4.48
CA TYR A 142 17.78 -34.27 3.81
C TYR A 142 17.71 -35.38 4.86
N ASN A 143 16.77 -36.32 4.73
CA ASN A 143 16.63 -37.45 5.65
C ASN A 143 16.57 -37.05 7.14
N GLN A 144 15.76 -36.03 7.47
CA GLN A 144 15.62 -35.48 8.84
C GLN A 144 16.93 -34.92 9.43
N GLN A 145 17.87 -34.47 8.61
CA GLN A 145 19.06 -33.75 9.06
C GLN A 145 19.17 -32.40 8.36
N VAL A 146 19.71 -31.41 9.08
CA VAL A 146 20.01 -30.09 8.54
C VAL A 146 21.48 -30.04 8.15
N TYR A 147 21.73 -29.63 6.92
CA TYR A 147 23.05 -29.48 6.35
C TYR A 147 23.33 -28.02 6.00
N ARG A 148 24.62 -27.67 5.97
CA ARG A 148 25.12 -26.42 5.42
C ARG A 148 26.16 -26.72 4.37
N TYR A 149 26.07 -26.05 3.23
CA TYR A 149 27.07 -26.11 2.19
C TYR A 149 27.86 -24.80 2.12
N ASN A 150 29.18 -24.88 2.28
CA ASN A 150 30.05 -23.73 2.15
C ASN A 150 30.54 -23.59 0.70
N PRO A 151 30.14 -22.55 -0.05
CA PRO A 151 30.53 -22.39 -1.46
C PRO A 151 32.03 -22.15 -1.67
N LYS A 152 32.75 -21.65 -0.65
CA LYS A 152 34.20 -21.39 -0.74
C LYS A 152 35.02 -22.67 -0.60
N THR A 153 34.70 -23.53 0.36
CA THR A 153 35.40 -24.80 0.57
C THR A 153 34.83 -25.94 -0.26
N LYS A 154 33.61 -25.77 -0.80
CA LYS A 154 32.83 -26.79 -1.49
C LYS A 154 32.49 -28.00 -0.61
N GLU A 155 32.47 -27.80 0.70
CA GLU A 155 32.19 -28.85 1.69
C GLU A 155 30.77 -28.73 2.23
N THR A 156 30.17 -29.90 2.44
CA THR A 156 28.91 -30.07 3.17
C THR A 156 29.22 -30.46 4.60
N SER A 157 28.66 -29.73 5.56
CA SER A 157 28.69 -30.08 6.99
C SER A 157 27.28 -30.44 7.46
N SER A 158 27.10 -31.63 8.06
CA SER A 158 25.91 -31.95 8.84
C SER A 158 25.92 -31.13 10.12
N LEU A 159 24.82 -30.47 10.44
CA LEU A 159 24.74 -29.55 11.57
C LEU A 159 24.00 -30.16 12.74
N LEU A 160 22.82 -30.74 12.49
CA LEU A 160 21.90 -31.21 13.52
C LEU A 160 20.77 -32.07 12.93
N ASP A 161 20.25 -32.97 13.74
CA ASP A 161 19.06 -33.75 13.41
C ASP A 161 17.79 -32.91 13.64
N VAL A 162 16.82 -33.05 12.74
CA VAL A 162 15.47 -32.51 12.90
C VAL A 162 14.77 -33.36 13.97
N PRO A 163 14.38 -32.79 15.12
CA PRO A 163 13.77 -33.58 16.18
C PRO A 163 12.47 -34.24 15.71
N LYS A 164 12.22 -35.49 16.12
CA LYS A 164 11.04 -36.25 15.67
C LYS A 164 9.73 -35.49 15.91
N GLY A 165 8.95 -35.31 14.84
CA GLY A 165 7.67 -34.60 14.87
C GLY A 165 7.79 -33.07 14.89
N TYR A 166 8.98 -32.51 14.72
CA TYR A 166 9.18 -31.09 14.49
C TYR A 166 9.39 -30.82 12.99
N SER A 167 9.07 -29.60 12.59
CA SER A 167 9.37 -29.02 11.28
C SER A 167 10.35 -27.86 11.47
N ILE A 168 11.22 -27.66 10.49
CA ILE A 168 12.12 -26.50 10.49
C ILE A 168 11.32 -25.23 10.19
N ILE A 169 11.57 -24.16 10.94
CA ILE A 169 11.13 -22.82 10.54
C ILE A 169 12.14 -22.34 9.49
N PRO A 170 11.70 -21.82 8.32
CA PRO A 170 12.60 -21.43 7.24
C PRO A 170 13.76 -20.58 7.73
N ILE A 171 14.99 -21.01 7.42
CA ILE A 171 16.20 -20.31 7.80
C ILE A 171 16.27 -19.03 6.98
N LYS A 172 16.14 -17.89 7.66
CA LYS A 172 16.18 -16.58 7.02
C LYS A 172 17.61 -16.06 6.94
N GLN A 173 17.81 -15.08 6.06
CA GLN A 173 19.06 -14.36 5.95
C GLN A 173 19.40 -13.66 7.28
N SER A 174 20.63 -13.84 7.74
CA SER A 174 21.20 -13.17 8.91
C SER A 174 22.49 -12.46 8.52
N ALA A 175 22.85 -11.39 9.23
CA ALA A 175 24.16 -10.76 9.10
C ALA A 175 25.30 -11.73 9.46
N ASN A 176 25.02 -12.76 10.27
CA ASN A 176 25.98 -13.77 10.65
C ASN A 176 25.94 -14.96 9.68
N ASN A 177 27.10 -15.48 9.28
CA ASN A 177 27.22 -16.68 8.43
C ASN A 177 26.66 -17.97 9.08
N THR A 178 26.28 -17.89 10.35
CA THR A 178 25.70 -18.98 11.14
C THR A 178 24.43 -18.48 11.82
N PRO A 179 23.32 -18.35 11.07
CA PRO A 179 22.02 -18.00 11.66
C PRO A 179 21.60 -19.06 12.69
N PRO A 180 20.86 -18.67 13.75
CA PRO A 180 20.16 -19.62 14.59
C PRO A 180 19.20 -20.48 13.76
N ILE A 181 18.99 -21.72 14.19
CA ILE A 181 18.07 -22.67 13.55
C ILE A 181 16.92 -22.94 14.51
N TYR A 182 15.69 -22.83 14.02
CA TYR A 182 14.49 -23.01 14.83
C TYR A 182 13.65 -24.17 14.31
N PHE A 183 13.08 -24.91 15.25
CA PHE A 183 12.14 -25.98 14.99
C PHE A 183 10.82 -25.68 15.66
N LYS A 184 9.71 -25.99 14.99
CA LYS A 184 8.37 -25.90 15.55
C LYS A 184 7.63 -27.23 15.49
N ARG A 185 6.78 -27.45 16.49
CA ARG A 185 5.80 -28.53 16.53
C ARG A 185 4.50 -28.00 17.10
N THR A 186 3.41 -28.25 16.38
CA THR A 186 2.06 -27.90 16.83
C THR A 186 1.34 -29.18 17.27
N LYS A 187 0.82 -29.20 18.50
CA LYS A 187 0.02 -30.29 19.06
C LYS A 187 -1.25 -29.71 19.68
N GLY A 188 -2.38 -29.87 18.99
CA GLY A 188 -3.63 -29.21 19.40
C GLY A 188 -3.44 -27.70 19.47
N ASN A 189 -3.69 -27.12 20.64
CA ASN A 189 -3.61 -25.68 20.92
C ASN A 189 -2.27 -25.26 21.55
N LYS A 190 -1.24 -26.09 21.40
CA LYS A 190 0.11 -25.86 21.93
C LYS A 190 1.12 -25.84 20.81
N VAL A 191 1.99 -24.83 20.82
CA VAL A 191 3.16 -24.72 19.95
C VAL A 191 4.42 -24.88 20.79
N ASP A 192 5.24 -25.85 20.41
CA ASP A 192 6.59 -26.04 20.95
C ASP A 192 7.61 -25.52 19.94
N VAL A 193 8.54 -24.69 20.40
CA VAL A 193 9.67 -24.16 19.64
C VAL A 193 10.97 -24.60 20.28
N ILE A 194 11.93 -25.05 19.46
CA ILE A 194 13.30 -25.32 19.88
C ILE A 194 14.23 -24.40 19.10
N ALA A 195 15.12 -23.70 19.81
CA ALA A 195 16.12 -22.82 19.21
C ALA A 195 17.53 -23.41 19.39
N TYR A 196 18.29 -23.43 18.29
CA TYR A 196 19.70 -23.79 18.25
C TYR A 196 20.53 -22.59 17.81
N GLN A 197 21.65 -22.37 18.48
CA GLN A 197 22.61 -21.33 18.12
C GLN A 197 24.01 -21.95 17.97
N HIS A 198 24.77 -21.43 17.02
CA HIS A 198 26.13 -21.88 16.76
C HIS A 198 27.09 -21.30 17.82
N GLY A 199 27.81 -22.16 18.52
CA GLY A 199 28.93 -21.81 19.41
C GLY A 199 30.24 -22.50 18.99
N ASP A 200 31.21 -22.57 19.89
CA ASP A 200 32.56 -23.09 19.58
C ASP A 200 32.57 -24.57 19.17
N GLU A 201 31.66 -25.37 19.72
CA GLU A 201 31.51 -26.81 19.42
C GLU A 201 30.38 -27.09 18.39
N GLY A 202 29.93 -26.07 17.66
CA GLY A 202 28.83 -26.17 16.69
C GLY A 202 27.47 -25.77 17.25
N TYR A 203 26.39 -26.24 16.64
CA TYR A 203 25.02 -25.87 17.03
C TYR A 203 24.61 -26.51 18.36
N LYS A 204 24.34 -25.68 19.37
CA LYS A 204 23.82 -26.10 20.68
C LYS A 204 22.39 -25.62 20.86
N ARG A 205 21.58 -26.43 21.51
CA ARG A 205 20.22 -26.06 21.90
C ARG A 205 20.28 -24.99 23.00
N ILE A 206 19.75 -23.81 22.73
CA ILE A 206 19.76 -22.68 23.66
C ILE A 206 18.42 -22.47 24.37
N ALA A 207 17.31 -22.91 23.77
CA ALA A 207 15.99 -22.79 24.38
C ALA A 207 15.03 -23.85 23.84
N THR A 208 14.10 -24.25 24.72
CA THR A 208 12.88 -24.97 24.35
C THR A 208 11.72 -24.23 24.98
N LYS A 209 10.83 -23.68 24.16
CA LYS A 209 9.70 -22.88 24.60
C LYS A 209 8.40 -23.52 24.16
N SER A 210 7.41 -23.43 25.03
CA SER A 210 6.06 -23.88 24.78
C SER A 210 5.10 -22.72 25.03
N ALA A 211 4.15 -22.56 24.12
CA ALA A 211 3.09 -21.56 24.21
C ALA A 211 1.74 -22.22 23.96
N GLN A 212 0.72 -21.81 24.72
CA GLN A 212 -0.65 -22.30 24.59
C GLN A 212 -1.58 -21.15 24.23
N PHE A 213 -2.58 -21.42 23.40
CA PHE A 213 -3.62 -20.47 22.98
C PHE A 213 -4.99 -21.17 23.02
N PRO A 214 -6.12 -20.45 22.85
CA PRO A 214 -7.45 -21.04 22.98
C PRO A 214 -7.68 -22.27 22.06
N PRO A 215 -8.30 -23.35 22.55
CA PRO A 215 -8.46 -24.60 21.78
C PRO A 215 -9.25 -24.51 20.48
N SER A 216 -10.07 -23.48 20.32
CA SER A 216 -10.86 -23.24 19.11
C SER A 216 -10.04 -22.65 17.95
N GLN A 217 -8.80 -22.22 18.21
CA GLN A 217 -7.97 -21.54 17.22
C GLN A 217 -6.96 -22.50 16.56
N GLN A 218 -6.67 -22.27 15.28
CA GLN A 218 -5.69 -23.03 14.50
C GLN A 218 -4.45 -22.17 14.23
N VAL A 219 -3.27 -22.76 14.31
CA VAL A 219 -2.01 -22.06 14.02
C VAL A 219 -1.83 -21.89 12.51
N GLU A 220 -1.73 -20.65 12.08
CA GLU A 220 -1.42 -20.27 10.70
C GLU A 220 0.09 -20.11 10.51
N ASP A 221 0.74 -19.39 11.42
CA ASP A 221 2.16 -19.10 11.32
C ASP A 221 2.82 -19.03 12.70
N VAL A 222 4.12 -19.34 12.73
CA VAL A 222 4.97 -19.27 13.93
C VAL A 222 6.30 -18.69 13.51
N LEU A 223 6.63 -17.53 14.06
CA LEU A 223 7.89 -16.84 13.83
C LEU A 223 8.66 -16.79 15.13
N VAL A 224 9.97 -16.93 15.00
CA VAL A 224 10.89 -16.98 16.12
C VAL A 224 12.12 -16.18 15.76
N SER A 225 12.61 -15.41 16.72
CA SER A 225 13.96 -14.83 16.67
C SER A 225 14.57 -14.90 18.06
N THR A 226 15.89 -14.82 18.15
CA THR A 226 16.62 -14.93 19.42
C THR A 226 17.76 -13.93 19.48
N THR A 227 18.01 -13.38 20.66
CA THR A 227 19.29 -12.78 21.05
C THR A 227 20.08 -13.77 21.91
N ASN A 228 21.21 -13.34 22.46
CA ASN A 228 21.98 -14.17 23.41
C ASN A 228 21.26 -14.37 24.76
N GLU A 229 20.23 -13.57 25.06
CA GLU A 229 19.55 -13.58 26.37
C GLU A 229 18.07 -13.94 26.27
N LYS A 230 17.44 -13.66 25.12
CA LYS A 230 15.99 -13.70 24.95
C LYS A 230 15.56 -14.41 23.67
N ILE A 231 14.32 -14.89 23.70
CA ILE A 231 13.60 -15.44 22.55
C ILE A 231 12.29 -14.69 22.37
N GLY A 232 12.07 -14.22 21.15
CA GLY A 232 10.85 -13.59 20.70
C GLY A 232 10.02 -14.59 19.91
N LEU A 233 8.74 -14.69 20.25
CA LEU A 233 7.79 -15.60 19.63
C LEU A 233 6.59 -14.81 19.12
N PHE A 234 6.23 -15.04 17.86
CA PHE A 234 4.98 -14.57 17.29
C PHE A 234 4.20 -15.74 16.71
N ILE A 235 2.92 -15.84 17.08
CA ILE A 235 2.02 -16.87 16.61
C ILE A 235 0.81 -16.18 15.99
N LEU A 236 0.56 -16.46 14.72
CA LEU A 236 -0.70 -16.10 14.09
C LEU A 236 -1.63 -17.30 14.19
N ALA A 237 -2.73 -17.15 14.92
CA ALA A 237 -3.78 -18.15 14.97
C ALA A 237 -5.03 -17.67 14.22
N SER A 238 -5.93 -18.57 13.87
CA SER A 238 -7.18 -18.23 13.21
C SER A 238 -8.37 -19.05 13.72
N VAL A 239 -9.56 -18.46 13.60
CA VAL A 239 -10.83 -19.19 13.69
C VAL A 239 -11.55 -18.99 12.37
N SER A 240 -11.91 -20.10 11.72
CA SER A 240 -12.73 -20.07 10.51
C SER A 240 -14.18 -20.36 10.88
N THR A 241 -15.09 -19.45 10.60
CA THR A 241 -16.54 -19.61 10.81
C THR A 241 -17.27 -19.32 9.51
N GLY A 242 -17.79 -20.37 8.87
CA GLY A 242 -18.35 -20.28 7.51
C GLY A 242 -17.29 -19.80 6.51
N ASN A 243 -17.59 -18.74 5.77
CA ASN A 243 -16.67 -18.13 4.79
C ASN A 243 -15.78 -17.02 5.38
N GLN A 244 -15.80 -16.80 6.70
CA GLN A 244 -15.00 -15.78 7.36
C GLN A 244 -13.86 -16.41 8.17
N LYS A 245 -12.66 -15.84 8.04
CA LYS A 245 -11.47 -16.21 8.80
C LYS A 245 -11.05 -15.03 9.67
N THR A 246 -11.17 -15.19 10.98
CA THR A 246 -10.71 -14.21 11.97
C THR A 246 -9.31 -14.57 12.43
N LEU A 247 -8.40 -13.60 12.44
CA LEU A 247 -7.00 -13.81 12.80
C LEU A 247 -6.74 -13.27 14.21
N TYR A 248 -5.94 -14.02 14.98
CA TYR A 248 -5.54 -13.72 16.36
C TYR A 248 -4.01 -13.72 16.42
N PRO A 249 -3.37 -12.55 16.36
CA PRO A 249 -1.93 -12.43 16.52
C PRO A 249 -1.57 -12.48 18.00
N TYR A 250 -0.63 -13.35 18.35
CA TYR A 250 -0.04 -13.43 19.68
C TYR A 250 1.45 -13.13 19.62
N ILE A 251 1.94 -12.41 20.60
CA ILE A 251 3.34 -12.05 20.72
C ILE A 251 3.84 -12.22 22.15
N ALA A 252 5.09 -12.66 22.26
CA ALA A 252 5.75 -12.78 23.55
C ALA A 252 7.27 -12.65 23.41
N GLU A 253 7.88 -12.23 24.52
CA GLU A 253 9.31 -12.28 24.73
C GLU A 253 9.57 -13.01 26.05
N ALA A 254 10.55 -13.91 26.05
CA ALA A 254 10.97 -14.63 27.24
C ALA A 254 12.48 -14.75 27.28
N ASN A 255 13.04 -14.88 28.49
CA ASN A 255 14.44 -15.28 28.65
C ASN A 255 14.64 -16.68 28.07
N LEU A 256 15.85 -17.01 27.62
CA LEU A 256 16.15 -18.35 27.08
C LEU A 256 15.89 -19.47 28.09
N ASN A 257 16.13 -19.21 29.38
CA ASN A 257 15.87 -20.13 30.48
C ASN A 257 14.37 -20.35 30.74
N GLY A 258 14.01 -21.55 31.18
CA GLY A 258 12.61 -21.96 31.42
C GLY A 258 11.91 -22.46 30.16
N SER A 259 10.74 -23.10 30.33
CA SER A 259 10.06 -23.82 29.25
C SER A 259 8.77 -23.17 28.74
N GLU A 260 8.13 -22.30 29.53
CA GLU A 260 6.85 -21.70 29.17
C GLU A 260 7.00 -20.23 28.78
N VAL A 261 6.14 -19.79 27.87
CA VAL A 261 6.06 -18.41 27.36
C VAL A 261 4.64 -17.92 27.49
N ASP A 262 4.48 -16.77 28.14
CA ASP A 262 3.20 -16.09 28.32
C ASP A 262 2.88 -15.28 27.05
N LEU A 263 1.89 -15.74 26.28
CA LEU A 263 1.45 -15.09 25.05
C LEU A 263 0.51 -13.92 25.37
N ASN A 264 0.81 -12.75 24.80
CA ASN A 264 -0.12 -11.63 24.80
C ASN A 264 -0.81 -11.57 23.44
N GLU A 265 -2.14 -11.62 23.44
CA GLU A 265 -2.91 -11.27 22.24
C GLU A 265 -2.63 -9.80 21.90
N THR A 266 -2.25 -9.53 20.66
CA THR A 266 -1.92 -8.19 20.19
C THR A 266 -2.85 -7.78 19.06
N GLN A 267 -3.20 -6.49 19.02
CA GLN A 267 -3.97 -5.93 17.93
C GLN A 267 -3.05 -5.26 16.93
N LEU A 268 -3.16 -5.66 15.67
CA LEU A 268 -2.45 -5.02 14.57
C LEU A 268 -3.26 -3.81 14.10
N ASN A 269 -3.09 -2.67 14.78
CA ASN A 269 -3.82 -1.44 14.46
C ASN A 269 -3.07 -0.60 13.42
N ASP A 270 -3.82 0.06 12.53
CA ASP A 270 -3.27 0.94 11.52
C ASP A 270 -2.94 2.31 12.12
N PRO A 271 -1.67 2.76 12.12
CA PRO A 271 -1.26 4.01 12.76
C PRO A 271 -1.97 5.26 12.20
N HIS A 272 -2.47 5.22 10.96
CA HIS A 272 -3.12 6.37 10.30
C HIS A 272 -4.64 6.43 10.48
N SER A 273 -5.27 5.36 10.95
CA SER A 273 -6.74 5.30 11.16
C SER A 273 -7.15 4.86 12.55
N GLY A 274 -6.27 4.24 13.34
CA GLY A 274 -6.59 3.62 14.62
C GLY A 274 -7.43 2.34 14.51
N GLY A 275 -7.93 2.00 13.33
CA GLY A 275 -8.68 0.77 13.09
C GLY A 275 -7.78 -0.44 12.85
N GLY A 276 -8.30 -1.64 13.07
CA GLY A 276 -7.56 -2.88 12.82
C GLY A 276 -7.15 -3.05 11.35
N LEU A 277 -5.90 -3.48 11.14
CA LEU A 277 -5.37 -3.91 9.86
C LEU A 277 -6.06 -5.20 9.40
N ARG A 278 -6.24 -5.32 8.09
CA ARG A 278 -6.90 -6.48 7.47
C ARG A 278 -5.91 -7.35 6.72
N GLU A 279 -6.18 -8.65 6.69
CA GLU A 279 -5.42 -9.65 5.93
C GLU A 279 -3.89 -9.58 6.14
N PRO A 280 -3.41 -9.46 7.41
CA PRO A 280 -1.98 -9.44 7.68
C PRO A 280 -1.36 -10.79 7.26
N SER A 281 -0.24 -10.74 6.55
CA SER A 281 0.42 -11.91 5.96
C SER A 281 1.91 -11.67 5.70
N GLU A 282 2.62 -12.72 5.28
CA GLU A 282 4.06 -12.69 4.91
C GLU A 282 4.94 -12.10 6.00
N PHE A 283 4.84 -12.67 7.20
CA PHE A 283 5.51 -12.14 8.36
C PHE A 283 7.00 -12.52 8.43
N SER A 284 7.79 -11.64 9.05
CA SER A 284 9.20 -11.87 9.32
C SER A 284 9.63 -11.28 10.64
N ALA A 285 10.18 -12.13 11.51
CA ALA A 285 10.64 -11.73 12.82
C ALA A 285 12.16 -11.54 12.86
N THR A 286 12.62 -10.51 13.58
CA THR A 286 14.04 -10.24 13.83
C THR A 286 14.20 -9.49 15.15
N TYR A 287 15.39 -9.54 15.74
CA TYR A 287 15.78 -8.63 16.81
C TYR A 287 16.58 -7.45 16.24
N ARG A 288 16.24 -6.22 16.64
CA ARG A 288 17.02 -5.01 16.35
C ARG A 288 17.12 -4.17 17.61
N ASN A 289 18.33 -3.78 17.98
CA ASN A 289 18.61 -3.01 19.20
C ASN A 289 17.98 -3.64 20.45
N ASN A 290 18.00 -4.98 20.55
CA ASN A 290 17.37 -5.77 21.61
C ASN A 290 15.83 -5.66 21.73
N THR A 291 15.18 -5.07 20.74
CA THR A 291 13.71 -5.04 20.59
C THR A 291 13.29 -6.13 19.61
N PHE A 292 12.17 -6.81 19.87
CA PHE A 292 11.63 -7.83 18.96
C PHE A 292 10.76 -7.16 17.89
N HIS A 293 11.10 -7.37 16.62
CA HIS A 293 10.46 -6.71 15.48
C HIS A 293 9.82 -7.72 14.54
N ILE A 294 8.66 -7.37 14.01
CA ILE A 294 7.94 -8.18 13.01
C ILE A 294 7.60 -7.31 11.81
N LEU A 295 8.17 -7.63 10.66
CA LEU A 295 7.79 -7.07 9.37
C LEU A 295 6.64 -7.88 8.79
N PHE A 296 5.64 -7.25 8.22
CA PHE A 296 4.54 -7.94 7.56
C PHE A 296 3.86 -7.03 6.54
N LYS A 297 3.05 -7.61 5.67
CA LYS A 297 2.14 -6.83 4.84
C LYS A 297 0.73 -6.92 5.38
N ALA A 298 -0.04 -5.84 5.28
CA ALA A 298 -1.46 -5.81 5.62
C ALA A 298 -2.19 -4.72 4.84
N SER A 299 -3.53 -4.79 4.84
CA SER A 299 -4.40 -3.78 4.23
C SER A 299 -4.86 -2.77 5.29
N GLY A 300 -4.48 -1.50 5.12
CA GLY A 300 -4.80 -0.39 6.01
C GLY A 300 -5.24 0.86 5.24
N LYS A 301 -5.50 1.97 5.92
CA LYS A 301 -6.02 3.22 5.33
C LYS A 301 -5.09 3.77 4.26
N THR A 302 -5.67 4.17 3.14
CA THR A 302 -5.00 4.94 2.08
C THR A 302 -5.81 6.20 1.77
N ASP A 303 -5.13 7.24 1.31
CA ASP A 303 -5.77 8.49 0.89
C ASP A 303 -6.23 8.46 -0.59
N ARG A 304 -6.12 7.30 -1.24
CA ARG A 304 -6.68 7.05 -2.57
C ARG A 304 -8.20 7.04 -2.56
N SER A 305 -8.78 7.50 -3.66
CA SER A 305 -10.22 7.47 -3.89
C SER A 305 -10.73 6.09 -4.34
N ASN A 306 -10.26 5.00 -3.73
CA ASN A 306 -10.74 3.65 -4.04
C ASN A 306 -11.98 3.32 -3.19
N PHE A 307 -12.75 2.29 -3.58
CA PHE A 307 -14.03 1.98 -2.94
C PHE A 307 -13.91 1.65 -1.44
N THR A 308 -12.77 1.08 -1.03
CA THR A 308 -12.54 0.60 0.34
C THR A 308 -11.74 1.57 1.21
N ASN A 309 -11.20 2.66 0.66
CA ASN A 309 -10.18 3.53 1.26
C ASN A 309 -9.04 2.74 1.93
N ARG A 310 -8.69 1.57 1.36
CA ARG A 310 -7.60 0.71 1.87
C ARG A 310 -6.61 0.29 0.80
N SER A 311 -5.34 0.17 1.16
CA SER A 311 -4.28 -0.40 0.32
C SER A 311 -3.37 -1.31 1.13
N PHE A 312 -2.71 -2.25 0.45
CA PHE A 312 -1.67 -3.07 1.06
C PHE A 312 -0.40 -2.26 1.24
N ASN A 313 0.12 -2.28 2.46
CA ASN A 313 1.38 -1.65 2.84
C ASN A 313 2.22 -2.63 3.65
N VAL A 314 3.53 -2.36 3.70
CA VAL A 314 4.46 -2.95 4.65
C VAL A 314 4.31 -2.24 5.99
N TYR A 315 4.17 -3.04 7.04
CA TYR A 315 4.08 -2.61 8.42
C TYR A 315 5.16 -3.30 9.24
N GLU A 316 5.53 -2.64 10.33
CA GLU A 316 6.46 -3.13 11.30
C GLU A 316 5.83 -3.06 12.68
N LEU A 317 5.83 -4.18 13.40
CA LEU A 317 5.46 -4.27 14.80
C LEU A 317 6.74 -4.31 15.62
N ALA A 318 6.95 -3.33 16.48
CA ALA A 318 7.98 -3.36 17.51
C ALA A 318 7.37 -3.80 18.84
N TYR A 319 8.00 -4.77 19.51
CA TYR A 319 7.55 -5.30 20.79
C TYR A 319 8.68 -5.26 21.83
N GLN A 320 8.39 -4.58 22.94
CA GLN A 320 9.28 -4.45 24.07
C GLN A 320 8.48 -4.18 25.34
N ASP A 321 8.84 -4.82 26.45
CA ASP A 321 8.24 -4.58 27.77
C ASP A 321 6.71 -4.68 27.79
N LYS A 322 6.16 -5.68 27.09
CA LYS A 322 4.72 -5.92 26.88
C LYS A 322 3.96 -4.83 26.11
N ASN A 323 4.66 -3.86 25.54
CA ASN A 323 4.09 -2.86 24.66
C ASN A 323 4.33 -3.23 23.20
N ALA A 324 3.29 -3.14 22.38
CA ALA A 324 3.33 -3.46 20.96
C ALA A 324 2.96 -2.21 20.15
N GLN A 325 3.86 -1.75 19.29
CA GLN A 325 3.64 -0.56 18.47
C GLN A 325 3.75 -0.92 16.99
N VAL A 326 2.76 -0.54 16.20
CA VAL A 326 2.73 -0.75 14.75
C VAL A 326 3.03 0.55 14.04
N GLU A 327 4.00 0.53 13.14
CA GLU A 327 4.34 1.63 12.26
C GLU A 327 4.29 1.20 10.80
N ARG A 328 4.01 2.15 9.90
CA ARG A 328 4.01 1.90 8.45
C ARG A 328 5.43 2.05 7.90
N ARG A 329 5.82 1.18 6.96
CA ARG A 329 7.16 1.21 6.31
C ARG A 329 7.11 1.42 4.81
N SER A 330 5.93 1.34 4.21
CA SER A 330 5.70 1.68 2.80
C SER A 330 4.42 2.46 2.62
N HIS A 331 4.40 3.34 1.63
CA HIS A 331 3.16 3.89 1.09
C HIS A 331 2.99 3.36 -0.34
N SER A 332 2.26 2.25 -0.47
CA SER A 332 1.99 1.63 -1.76
C SER A 332 0.50 1.61 -2.08
N TYR A 333 0.25 1.54 -3.38
CA TYR A 333 -1.09 1.47 -3.97
C TYR A 333 -1.32 0.19 -4.75
N ARG A 334 -0.27 -0.61 -4.88
CA ARG A 334 -0.28 -1.86 -5.60
C ARG A 334 -0.14 -2.98 -4.57
N LEU A 335 -0.51 -4.20 -4.96
CA LEU A 335 -0.28 -5.36 -4.10
C LEU A 335 1.22 -5.52 -3.87
N ILE A 336 1.57 -5.70 -2.59
CA ILE A 336 2.93 -5.92 -2.12
C ILE A 336 3.15 -7.41 -1.87
N PHE A 337 4.37 -7.87 -2.14
CA PHE A 337 4.84 -9.21 -1.83
C PHE A 337 6.26 -9.20 -1.25
N HIS A 338 6.50 -10.17 -0.38
CA HIS A 338 7.76 -10.55 0.23
C HIS A 338 8.54 -9.41 0.88
N PRO A 339 7.94 -8.62 1.79
CA PRO A 339 8.67 -7.59 2.51
C PRO A 339 9.80 -8.22 3.32
N THR A 340 11.01 -7.70 3.16
CA THR A 340 12.23 -8.24 3.77
C THR A 340 13.12 -7.11 4.26
N TYR A 341 13.81 -7.31 5.39
CA TYR A 341 14.85 -6.37 5.84
C TYR A 341 16.11 -6.53 5.00
N ILE A 342 16.67 -5.43 4.52
CA ILE A 342 18.04 -5.39 3.99
C ILE A 342 19.02 -5.19 5.15
N ASP A 343 18.69 -4.25 6.04
CA ASP A 343 19.42 -3.95 7.25
C ASP A 343 18.49 -3.32 8.31
N ASN A 344 19.06 -2.74 9.37
CA ASN A 344 18.29 -2.16 10.46
C ASN A 344 17.42 -0.96 10.03
N GLN A 345 17.80 -0.28 8.96
CA GLN A 345 17.19 0.98 8.52
C GLN A 345 16.43 0.83 7.22
N THR A 346 16.56 -0.29 6.49
CA THR A 346 16.04 -0.42 5.13
C THR A 346 15.23 -1.69 4.93
N VAL A 347 14.06 -1.55 4.32
CA VAL A 347 13.18 -2.65 3.92
C VAL A 347 13.05 -2.68 2.39
N ILE A 348 12.90 -3.88 1.83
CA ILE A 348 12.66 -4.12 0.39
C ILE A 348 11.43 -4.99 0.19
N TRP A 349 10.70 -4.76 -0.89
CA TRP A 349 9.54 -5.58 -1.27
C TRP A 349 9.32 -5.56 -2.78
N ASN A 350 8.46 -6.46 -3.25
CA ASN A 350 7.97 -6.46 -4.63
C ASN A 350 6.59 -5.82 -4.71
N GLU A 351 6.33 -5.03 -5.74
CA GLU A 351 4.99 -4.58 -6.12
C GLU A 351 4.53 -5.25 -7.41
N ILE A 352 3.24 -5.56 -7.48
CA ILE A 352 2.63 -6.09 -8.69
C ILE A 352 2.79 -5.13 -9.88
N ALA A 353 3.43 -5.66 -10.92
CA ALA A 353 3.61 -5.05 -12.22
C ALA A 353 4.03 -6.17 -13.19
N ASP A 354 4.09 -5.87 -14.49
CA ASP A 354 4.63 -6.79 -15.48
C ASP A 354 5.87 -6.14 -16.13
N PRO A 355 7.10 -6.56 -15.76
CA PRO A 355 7.47 -7.44 -14.63
C PRO A 355 7.26 -6.78 -13.25
N TYR A 356 7.31 -7.55 -12.15
CA TYR A 356 7.21 -7.01 -10.78
C TYR A 356 8.30 -5.96 -10.54
N LYS A 357 7.96 -4.91 -9.79
CA LYS A 357 8.90 -3.84 -9.44
C LYS A 357 9.43 -4.06 -8.03
N LEU A 358 10.74 -3.92 -7.86
CA LEU A 358 11.37 -3.96 -6.54
C LEU A 358 11.48 -2.54 -6.00
N PHE A 359 10.99 -2.36 -4.79
CA PHE A 359 11.04 -1.09 -4.09
C PHE A 359 11.71 -1.24 -2.75
N ILE A 360 12.42 -0.19 -2.35
CA ILE A 360 12.96 -0.04 -1.01
C ILE A 360 12.34 1.16 -0.30
N ALA A 361 12.38 1.15 1.02
CA ALA A 361 12.23 2.35 1.84
C ALA A 361 13.21 2.28 3.01
N SER A 362 13.76 3.43 3.39
CA SER A 362 14.82 3.52 4.39
C SER A 362 14.62 4.68 5.35
N SER A 363 15.12 4.54 6.58
CA SER A 363 15.31 5.65 7.53
C SER A 363 16.64 6.38 7.36
N ASN A 364 17.50 5.96 6.43
CA ASN A 364 18.74 6.68 6.14
C ASN A 364 18.39 8.09 5.57
N PRO A 365 18.84 9.19 6.22
CA PRO A 365 18.53 10.56 5.78
C PRO A 365 18.87 10.85 4.31
N GLU A 366 19.93 10.23 3.77
CA GLU A 366 20.32 10.42 2.37
C GLU A 366 19.31 9.79 1.41
N VAL A 367 18.78 8.61 1.76
CA VAL A 367 17.73 7.93 0.99
C VAL A 367 16.39 8.65 1.12
N VAL A 368 16.07 9.17 2.31
CA VAL A 368 14.90 10.02 2.54
C VAL A 368 14.95 11.26 1.64
N ASN A 369 16.08 11.97 1.64
CA ASN A 369 16.27 13.15 0.82
C ASN A 369 16.20 12.85 -0.68
N LYS A 370 16.75 11.71 -1.12
CA LYS A 370 16.69 11.29 -2.52
C LYS A 370 15.27 10.88 -2.95
N ALA A 371 14.50 10.30 -2.04
CA ALA A 371 13.11 9.91 -2.29
C ALA A 371 12.14 11.11 -2.32
N ASN A 372 12.60 12.30 -1.91
CA ASN A 372 11.81 13.52 -1.94
C ASN A 372 11.67 14.02 -3.39
N GLY A 373 10.47 13.87 -3.93
CA GLY A 373 10.10 14.37 -5.25
C GLY A 373 8.88 13.67 -5.81
N TYR A 374 8.31 14.24 -6.86
CA TYR A 374 7.23 13.62 -7.62
C TYR A 374 7.81 12.77 -8.75
N THR A 375 7.43 11.49 -8.79
CA THR A 375 7.75 10.62 -9.92
C THR A 375 6.68 10.71 -11.01
N PHE A 376 7.01 10.27 -12.23
CA PHE A 376 6.01 10.17 -13.29
C PHE A 376 4.90 9.16 -12.93
N ASP A 377 5.23 8.08 -12.20
CA ASP A 377 4.23 7.12 -11.71
C ASP A 377 3.28 7.79 -10.71
N ASP A 378 3.79 8.65 -9.81
CA ASP A 378 2.95 9.44 -8.90
C ASP A 378 1.98 10.35 -9.67
N ALA A 379 2.47 11.04 -10.69
CA ALA A 379 1.65 11.91 -11.53
C ALA A 379 0.58 11.14 -12.31
N LEU A 380 0.94 9.99 -12.90
CA LEU A 380 0.01 9.14 -13.64
C LEU A 380 -1.09 8.58 -12.72
N ILE A 381 -0.69 8.14 -11.53
CA ILE A 381 -1.61 7.68 -10.50
C ILE A 381 -2.53 8.82 -10.05
N ALA A 382 -1.98 10.00 -9.72
CA ALA A 382 -2.74 11.15 -9.26
C ALA A 382 -3.75 11.61 -10.31
N PHE A 383 -3.37 11.56 -11.59
CA PHE A 383 -4.26 11.83 -12.71
C PHE A 383 -5.40 10.81 -12.78
N GLY A 384 -5.10 9.51 -12.68
CA GLY A 384 -6.11 8.45 -12.67
C GLY A 384 -7.10 8.60 -11.50
N ASP A 385 -6.60 8.86 -10.29
CA ASP A 385 -7.42 9.11 -9.11
C ASP A 385 -8.27 10.39 -9.29
N THR A 386 -7.70 11.46 -9.83
CA THR A 386 -8.43 12.72 -10.13
C THR A 386 -9.56 12.49 -11.12
N MET A 387 -9.30 11.79 -12.22
CA MET A 387 -10.32 11.46 -13.21
C MET A 387 -11.41 10.58 -12.61
N SER A 388 -11.04 9.58 -11.81
CA SER A 388 -11.99 8.73 -11.09
C SER A 388 -12.91 9.55 -10.18
N MET A 389 -12.36 10.51 -9.44
CA MET A 389 -13.16 11.42 -8.61
C MET A 389 -14.07 12.33 -9.45
N LEU A 390 -13.60 12.88 -10.57
CA LEU A 390 -14.44 13.67 -11.48
C LEU A 390 -15.57 12.84 -12.10
N PHE A 391 -15.32 11.58 -12.45
CA PHE A 391 -16.35 10.65 -12.91
C PHE A 391 -17.40 10.37 -11.82
N LYS A 392 -16.99 10.18 -10.56
CA LYS A 392 -17.93 10.12 -9.42
C LYS A 392 -18.76 11.40 -9.34
N GLY A 393 -18.12 12.54 -9.61
CA GLY A 393 -18.78 13.84 -9.71
C GLY A 393 -19.91 13.89 -10.73
N LEU A 394 -19.92 13.09 -11.81
CA LEU A 394 -21.04 13.06 -12.75
C LEU A 394 -22.35 12.57 -12.12
N VAL A 395 -22.29 11.75 -11.06
CA VAL A 395 -23.47 11.34 -10.30
C VAL A 395 -24.18 12.56 -9.68
N THR A 396 -23.45 13.64 -9.43
CA THR A 396 -24.01 14.95 -9.03
C THR A 396 -25.07 15.45 -10.00
N VAL A 397 -24.95 15.18 -11.31
CA VAL A 397 -25.97 15.58 -12.30
C VAL A 397 -27.30 14.93 -11.99
N VAL A 398 -27.29 13.64 -11.62
CA VAL A 398 -28.50 12.91 -11.24
C VAL A 398 -29.07 13.46 -9.94
N LEU A 399 -28.23 13.73 -8.94
CA LEU A 399 -28.68 14.30 -7.66
C LEU A 399 -29.26 15.71 -7.79
N THR A 400 -28.65 16.54 -8.62
CA THR A 400 -29.09 17.92 -8.87
C THR A 400 -30.25 18.00 -9.88
N SER A 401 -30.68 16.88 -10.46
CA SER A 401 -31.69 16.89 -11.52
C SER A 401 -33.03 17.47 -11.09
N HIS A 402 -33.44 17.18 -9.85
CA HIS A 402 -34.65 17.71 -9.24
C HIS A 402 -34.66 19.23 -9.14
N TRP A 403 -33.49 19.89 -9.12
CA TRP A 403 -33.39 21.35 -9.05
C TRP A 403 -33.80 22.01 -10.36
N PHE A 404 -33.61 21.35 -11.51
CA PHE A 404 -33.97 21.92 -12.82
C PHE A 404 -35.41 21.63 -13.25
N ILE A 405 -36.11 20.69 -12.61
CA ILE A 405 -37.53 20.40 -12.93
C ILE A 405 -38.41 21.63 -12.70
N TRP A 406 -38.16 22.36 -11.61
CA TRP A 406 -38.91 23.57 -11.25
C TRP A 406 -38.77 24.72 -12.25
N PRO A 407 -37.55 25.20 -12.60
CA PRO A 407 -37.41 26.23 -13.62
C PRO A 407 -37.88 25.75 -15.00
N LEU A 408 -37.75 24.47 -15.34
CA LEU A 408 -38.30 23.93 -16.59
C LEU A 408 -39.84 24.04 -16.63
N GLY A 409 -40.52 23.67 -15.54
CA GLY A 409 -41.97 23.84 -15.41
C GLY A 409 -42.40 25.30 -15.50
N PHE A 410 -41.62 26.22 -14.91
CA PHE A 410 -41.85 27.66 -15.03
C PHE A 410 -41.75 28.15 -16.49
N PHE A 411 -40.68 27.77 -17.21
CA PHE A 411 -40.53 28.16 -18.61
C PHE A 411 -41.58 27.52 -19.52
N ALA A 412 -41.95 26.26 -19.27
CA ALA A 412 -43.03 25.60 -20.01
C ALA A 412 -44.38 26.31 -19.79
N ALA A 413 -44.71 26.69 -18.55
CA ALA A 413 -45.91 27.45 -18.25
C ALA A 413 -45.91 28.83 -18.92
N LEU A 414 -44.77 29.54 -18.91
CA LEU A 414 -44.63 30.82 -19.63
C LEU A 414 -44.86 30.66 -21.13
N PHE A 415 -44.27 29.62 -21.74
CA PHE A 415 -44.39 29.39 -23.18
C PHE A 415 -45.81 29.00 -23.61
N LEU A 416 -46.51 28.19 -22.80
CA LEU A 416 -47.85 27.69 -23.11
C LEU A 416 -48.97 28.70 -22.76
N ILE A 417 -48.84 29.42 -21.65
CA ILE A 417 -49.92 30.26 -21.10
C ILE A 417 -49.70 31.75 -21.44
N PHE A 418 -48.45 32.19 -21.52
CA PHE A 418 -48.08 33.60 -21.62
C PHE A 418 -47.20 33.89 -22.84
N ARG A 419 -47.62 33.40 -24.01
CA ARG A 419 -46.86 33.47 -25.27
C ARG A 419 -46.36 34.89 -25.60
N LYS A 420 -47.18 35.92 -25.35
CA LYS A 420 -46.81 37.34 -25.56
C LYS A 420 -45.60 37.79 -24.73
N LEU A 421 -45.46 37.28 -23.50
CA LEU A 421 -44.32 37.58 -22.63
C LEU A 421 -43.04 36.88 -23.06
N THR A 422 -43.13 35.86 -23.91
CA THR A 422 -41.96 35.19 -24.50
C THR A 422 -41.38 36.02 -25.64
N ASP A 423 -42.22 36.73 -26.40
CA ASP A 423 -41.80 37.57 -27.53
C ASP A 423 -41.17 38.90 -27.07
N GLU A 424 -41.61 39.45 -25.93
CA GLU A 424 -41.08 40.71 -25.34
C GLU A 424 -39.76 40.51 -24.53
N ASP A 425 -39.40 39.26 -24.21
CA ASP A 425 -38.22 38.84 -23.44
C ASP A 425 -37.85 39.72 -22.21
N PRO A 426 -38.79 39.98 -21.28
CA PRO A 426 -38.54 40.90 -20.19
C PRO A 426 -37.55 40.32 -19.17
N HIS A 427 -36.65 41.17 -18.64
CA HIS A 427 -35.57 40.75 -17.74
C HIS A 427 -36.03 39.99 -16.48
N TRP A 428 -37.27 40.18 -16.02
CA TRP A 428 -37.80 39.45 -14.87
C TRP A 428 -37.96 37.94 -15.14
N VAL A 429 -38.10 37.51 -16.40
CA VAL A 429 -38.16 36.09 -16.76
C VAL A 429 -36.85 35.38 -16.39
N PHE A 430 -35.71 36.04 -16.61
CA PHE A 430 -34.41 35.54 -16.16
C PHE A 430 -34.35 35.42 -14.64
N TYR A 431 -34.65 36.51 -13.91
CA TYR A 431 -34.56 36.53 -12.45
C TYR A 431 -35.59 35.59 -11.79
N GLY A 432 -36.77 35.42 -12.39
CA GLY A 432 -37.79 34.48 -11.95
C GLY A 432 -37.32 33.03 -12.10
N GLY A 433 -36.75 32.66 -13.26
CA GLY A 433 -36.18 31.34 -13.48
C GLY A 433 -35.03 31.02 -12.53
N VAL A 434 -34.09 31.97 -12.36
CA VAL A 434 -32.98 31.84 -11.40
C VAL A 434 -33.47 31.76 -9.96
N GLY A 435 -34.44 32.58 -9.57
CA GLY A 435 -35.01 32.58 -8.23
C GLY A 435 -35.70 31.27 -7.87
N ILE A 436 -36.52 30.73 -8.79
CA ILE A 436 -37.18 29.42 -8.64
C ILE A 436 -36.14 28.30 -8.52
N TYR A 437 -35.11 28.33 -9.38
CA TYR A 437 -34.01 27.37 -9.33
C TYR A 437 -33.27 27.40 -7.99
N LEU A 438 -32.88 28.59 -7.50
CA LEU A 438 -32.16 28.71 -6.24
C LEU A 438 -33.02 28.32 -5.04
N ALA A 439 -34.31 28.66 -5.05
CA ALA A 439 -35.25 28.21 -4.03
C ALA A 439 -35.33 26.67 -4.00
N ALA A 440 -35.44 26.03 -5.18
CA ALA A 440 -35.42 24.58 -5.28
C ALA A 440 -34.11 23.97 -4.77
N ALA A 441 -32.96 24.54 -5.16
CA ALA A 441 -31.65 24.07 -4.72
C ALA A 441 -31.46 24.18 -3.20
N LEU A 442 -31.94 25.24 -2.57
CA LEU A 442 -31.85 25.47 -1.13
C LEU A 442 -32.80 24.56 -0.33
N LEU A 443 -34.04 24.38 -0.80
CA LEU A 443 -35.03 23.50 -0.19
C LEU A 443 -34.61 22.03 -0.29
N LEU A 444 -34.09 21.63 -1.45
CA LEU A 444 -33.70 20.24 -1.75
C LEU A 444 -32.19 19.99 -1.56
N LYS A 445 -31.48 20.86 -0.85
CA LYS A 445 -30.01 20.76 -0.64
C LYS A 445 -29.58 19.40 -0.04
N SER A 446 -30.44 18.78 0.77
CA SER A 446 -30.18 17.50 1.43
C SER A 446 -30.04 16.33 0.45
N HIS A 447 -30.49 16.47 -0.79
CA HIS A 447 -30.31 15.46 -1.84
C HIS A 447 -28.88 15.45 -2.37
N PHE A 448 -28.16 16.57 -2.30
CA PHE A 448 -26.76 16.65 -2.72
C PHE A 448 -25.79 16.57 -1.52
N PHE A 449 -26.05 17.35 -0.46
CA PHE A 449 -25.22 17.36 0.75
C PHE A 449 -25.63 16.25 1.72
N ILE A 450 -25.46 15.00 1.28
CA ILE A 450 -25.74 13.79 2.06
C ILE A 450 -24.66 13.55 3.13
N PRO A 451 -24.93 12.76 4.19
CA PRO A 451 -23.96 12.47 5.24
C PRO A 451 -22.61 11.93 4.72
N SER A 452 -22.61 11.15 3.63
CA SER A 452 -21.37 10.61 3.03
C SER A 452 -20.48 11.68 2.39
N PHE A 453 -21.06 12.79 1.92
CA PHE A 453 -20.28 13.95 1.47
C PHE A 453 -19.53 14.56 2.66
N ASN A 454 -20.21 14.76 3.80
CA ASN A 454 -19.60 15.38 4.98
C ASN A 454 -18.50 14.52 5.62
N SER A 455 -18.56 13.19 5.49
CA SER A 455 -17.52 12.29 6.00
C SER A 455 -16.29 12.17 5.10
N THR A 456 -16.41 12.50 3.81
CA THR A 456 -15.35 12.34 2.80
C THR A 456 -14.72 13.67 2.42
N ALA A 457 -15.50 14.74 2.41
CA ALA A 457 -15.04 16.05 2.01
C ALA A 457 -14.10 16.64 3.07
N PRO A 458 -12.98 17.25 2.66
CA PRO A 458 -12.11 18.03 3.53
C PRO A 458 -12.88 19.03 4.40
N ALA A 459 -12.35 19.35 5.58
CA ALA A 459 -13.02 20.20 6.57
C ALA A 459 -13.47 21.57 6.02
N TYR A 460 -12.72 22.13 5.07
CA TYR A 460 -13.08 23.40 4.42
C TYR A 460 -14.28 23.28 3.46
N PHE A 461 -14.64 22.07 3.02
CA PHE A 461 -15.87 21.78 2.27
C PHE A 461 -17.04 21.31 3.14
N SER A 462 -16.79 20.78 4.35
CA SER A 462 -17.80 20.14 5.21
C SER A 462 -18.14 20.88 6.51
N PHE A 463 -17.77 22.15 6.66
CA PHE A 463 -18.12 22.96 7.83
C PHE A 463 -19.64 23.18 7.99
N THR A 464 -20.08 23.51 9.20
CA THR A 464 -21.50 23.79 9.49
C THR A 464 -22.03 24.93 8.64
N GLY A 465 -23.08 24.65 7.84
CA GLY A 465 -23.66 25.62 6.91
C GLY A 465 -22.98 25.69 5.53
N SER A 466 -21.96 24.86 5.27
CA SER A 466 -21.28 24.73 3.97
C SER A 466 -22.24 24.57 2.80
N SER A 467 -23.31 23.77 2.95
CA SER A 467 -24.32 23.58 1.92
C SER A 467 -24.94 24.87 1.40
N TYR A 468 -25.33 25.77 2.30
CA TYR A 468 -25.87 27.09 1.94
C TYR A 468 -24.80 27.97 1.30
N PHE A 469 -23.61 27.99 1.90
CA PHE A 469 -22.48 28.77 1.42
C PHE A 469 -22.14 28.43 -0.03
N TYR A 470 -21.92 27.15 -0.34
CA TYR A 470 -21.49 26.73 -1.68
C TYR A 470 -22.58 26.91 -2.73
N ILE A 471 -23.86 26.65 -2.42
CA ILE A 471 -24.96 26.91 -3.35
C ILE A 471 -24.99 28.39 -3.73
N ILE A 472 -24.90 29.30 -2.75
CA ILE A 472 -24.96 30.75 -2.99
C ILE A 472 -23.68 31.26 -3.65
N PHE A 473 -22.51 30.79 -3.21
CA PHE A 473 -21.22 31.20 -3.77
C PHE A 473 -21.11 30.83 -5.26
N PHE A 474 -21.44 29.60 -5.64
CA PHE A 474 -21.45 29.22 -7.05
C PHE A 474 -22.57 29.91 -7.83
N ALA A 475 -23.68 30.28 -7.19
CA ALA A 475 -24.72 31.11 -7.81
C ALA A 475 -24.20 32.50 -8.17
N LEU A 476 -23.44 33.13 -7.27
CA LEU A 476 -22.80 34.41 -7.54
C LEU A 476 -21.78 34.31 -8.69
N LEU A 477 -20.97 33.24 -8.72
CA LEU A 477 -20.03 33.01 -9.81
C LEU A 477 -20.72 32.73 -11.15
N ALA A 478 -21.78 31.91 -11.15
CA ALA A 478 -22.57 31.65 -12.35
C ALA A 478 -23.26 32.93 -12.85
N TYR A 479 -23.77 33.75 -11.95
CA TYR A 479 -24.35 35.06 -12.29
C TYR A 479 -23.31 36.00 -12.91
N LEU A 480 -22.09 36.03 -12.36
CA LEU A 480 -20.98 36.79 -12.94
C LEU A 480 -20.69 36.29 -14.36
N CYS A 481 -20.69 34.98 -14.59
CA CYS A 481 -20.51 34.40 -15.93
C CYS A 481 -21.62 34.84 -16.90
N VAL A 482 -22.89 34.88 -16.45
CA VAL A 482 -24.01 35.39 -17.25
C VAL A 482 -23.81 36.86 -17.63
N LYS A 483 -23.29 37.70 -16.72
CA LYS A 483 -23.00 39.11 -17.02
C LYS A 483 -21.93 39.32 -18.09
N LEU A 484 -21.15 38.29 -18.43
CA LEU A 484 -20.15 38.31 -19.48
C LEU A 484 -20.67 37.79 -20.83
N THR A 485 -21.95 37.39 -20.89
CA THR A 485 -22.63 36.95 -22.13
C THR A 485 -23.03 38.14 -23.00
N SER A 486 -23.35 37.88 -24.27
CA SER A 486 -23.88 38.93 -25.17
C SER A 486 -25.27 39.37 -24.73
N ASP A 487 -25.56 40.66 -24.84
CA ASP A 487 -26.90 41.18 -24.55
C ASP A 487 -27.97 40.56 -25.45
N GLU A 488 -27.58 40.08 -26.64
CA GLU A 488 -28.42 39.40 -27.64
C GLU A 488 -29.00 38.05 -27.18
N TRP A 489 -28.50 37.47 -26.07
CA TRP A 489 -29.04 36.23 -25.54
C TRP A 489 -30.39 36.45 -24.86
N SER A 490 -31.36 35.58 -25.17
CA SER A 490 -32.68 35.63 -24.53
C SER A 490 -32.60 35.36 -23.03
N SER A 491 -33.58 35.84 -22.27
CA SER A 491 -33.64 35.62 -20.82
C SER A 491 -33.68 34.14 -20.44
N VAL A 492 -34.36 33.31 -21.25
CA VAL A 492 -34.39 31.85 -21.08
C VAL A 492 -33.00 31.25 -21.29
N LEU A 493 -32.30 31.63 -22.36
CA LEU A 493 -30.96 31.13 -22.64
C LEU A 493 -29.96 31.54 -21.55
N LYS A 494 -30.03 32.79 -21.07
CA LYS A 494 -29.24 33.28 -19.93
C LYS A 494 -29.51 32.47 -18.66
N ALA A 495 -30.77 32.11 -18.39
CA ALA A 495 -31.14 31.29 -17.24
C ALA A 495 -30.67 29.83 -17.37
N THR A 496 -30.82 29.21 -18.55
CA THR A 496 -30.29 27.86 -18.81
C THR A 496 -28.77 27.82 -18.65
N TYR A 497 -28.06 28.83 -19.19
CA TYR A 497 -26.62 28.95 -19.04
C TYR A 497 -26.21 29.14 -17.58
N PHE A 498 -26.92 29.99 -16.81
CA PHE A 498 -26.70 30.13 -15.36
C PHE A 498 -26.77 28.79 -14.64
N ILE A 499 -27.86 28.03 -14.85
CA ILE A 499 -28.08 26.73 -14.22
C ILE A 499 -26.97 25.75 -14.62
N GLY A 500 -26.63 25.70 -15.91
CA GLY A 500 -25.57 24.83 -16.42
C GLY A 500 -24.21 25.12 -15.80
N VAL A 501 -23.82 26.41 -15.72
CA VAL A 501 -22.54 26.82 -15.11
C VAL A 501 -22.54 26.58 -13.61
N HIS A 502 -23.65 26.82 -12.91
CA HIS A 502 -23.79 26.55 -11.48
C HIS A 502 -23.56 25.07 -11.17
N ILE A 503 -24.27 24.19 -11.89
CA ILE A 503 -24.16 22.75 -11.75
C ILE A 503 -22.74 22.29 -12.15
N LEU A 504 -22.14 22.86 -13.20
CA LEU A 504 -20.78 22.55 -13.61
C LEU A 504 -19.76 22.84 -12.49
N PHE A 505 -19.87 23.98 -11.80
CA PHE A 505 -19.00 24.29 -10.67
C PHE A 505 -19.22 23.33 -9.50
N MET A 506 -20.48 22.99 -9.19
CA MET A 506 -20.81 21.98 -8.19
C MET A 506 -20.18 20.61 -8.52
N ILE A 507 -20.30 20.16 -9.78
CA ILE A 507 -19.74 18.89 -10.26
C ILE A 507 -18.22 18.86 -10.16
N CYS A 508 -17.54 19.92 -10.58
CA CYS A 508 -16.07 19.92 -10.63
C CYS A 508 -15.42 20.13 -9.26
N ILE A 509 -16.07 20.86 -8.35
CA ILE A 509 -15.48 21.25 -7.06
C ILE A 509 -15.97 20.35 -5.93
N LEU A 510 -17.27 20.08 -5.86
CA LEU A 510 -17.87 19.28 -4.77
C LEU A 510 -18.12 17.83 -5.18
N GLY A 511 -18.47 17.60 -6.44
CA GLY A 511 -18.72 16.28 -7.00
C GLY A 511 -17.62 15.23 -6.73
N PRO A 512 -16.31 15.57 -6.76
CA PRO A 512 -15.22 14.65 -6.41
C PRO A 512 -15.35 13.96 -5.05
N TYR A 513 -16.07 14.57 -4.11
CA TYR A 513 -16.19 14.11 -2.72
C TYR A 513 -17.55 13.46 -2.42
N VAL A 514 -18.44 13.36 -3.41
CA VAL A 514 -19.72 12.67 -3.26
C VAL A 514 -19.49 11.17 -3.43
N ILE A 515 -19.70 10.39 -2.36
CA ILE A 515 -19.69 8.93 -2.42
C ILE A 515 -21.12 8.41 -2.30
N PHE A 516 -21.54 7.61 -3.28
CA PHE A 516 -22.79 6.86 -3.23
C PHE A 516 -22.57 5.53 -2.51
N PHE A 517 -23.36 5.30 -1.46
CA PHE A 517 -23.56 4.01 -0.80
C PHE A 517 -25.06 3.76 -0.68
#